data_AF-A0A7Z9I672-F1
#
_entry.id   AF-A0A7Z9I672-F1
#
_cell.length_a   1.000
_cell.length_b   1.000
_cell.length_c   1.000
_cell.angle_alpha   90.00
_cell.angle_beta   90.00
_cell.angle_gamma   90.00
#
_symmetry.space_group_name_H-M   'P 1'
#
loop_
_entity.id
_entity.type
_entity.pdbx_description
1 polymer ?
#
loop_
_entity_poly.entity_id
_entity_poly.type
_entity_poly.pdbx_seq_one_letter_code
_entity_poly.pdbx_strand_id
1 'polypeptide(L)'
;MNSEKDLDERIESGKQKPHTCFIKHELRENQKRGDTWKKFIQLANNSVGKNEVTLSGYGKIYLRRVRKNPEKEILYSHEPFDHDKDENIPDGVSLIKRSAFDKAWTKIVQQ
;
A
#
# COMPACT_ATOMS: atom_id res chain seq x y z
N MET A 1 -23.26 14.32 -21.95
CA MET A 1 -22.17 13.32 -21.95
C MET A 1 -21.31 13.61 -20.72
N ASN A 2 -21.35 12.72 -19.72
CA ASN A 2 -20.65 12.90 -18.45
C ASN A 2 -19.15 12.62 -18.67
N SER A 3 -18.37 13.66 -18.98
CA SER A 3 -16.92 13.56 -19.22
C SER A 3 -16.07 13.97 -18.01
N GLU A 4 -16.69 14.35 -16.89
CA GLU A 4 -15.99 14.83 -15.68
C GLU A 4 -15.67 13.72 -14.66
N LYS A 5 -16.20 12.50 -14.83
CA LYS A 5 -15.91 11.38 -13.90
C LYS A 5 -14.57 10.68 -14.15
N ASP A 6 -13.96 10.85 -15.32
CA ASP A 6 -12.69 10.21 -15.68
C ASP A 6 -11.45 11.05 -15.32
N LEU A 7 -11.62 12.34 -15.03
CA LEU A 7 -10.50 13.26 -14.73
C LEU A 7 -10.08 13.23 -13.26
N ASP A 8 -11.01 12.90 -12.34
CA ASP A 8 -10.72 12.86 -10.90
C ASP A 8 -9.83 11.65 -10.51
N GLU A 9 -9.93 10.54 -11.27
CA GLU A 9 -9.13 9.33 -11.03
C GLU A 9 -7.65 9.52 -11.44
N ARG A 10 -7.33 10.53 -12.26
CA ARG A 10 -5.98 10.76 -12.82
C ARG A 10 -5.13 11.76 -12.01
N ILE A 11 -5.74 12.58 -11.13
CA ILE A 11 -5.01 13.57 -10.30
C ILE A 11 -4.71 13.04 -8.88
N GLU A 12 -5.42 12.02 -8.39
CA GLU A 12 -5.16 11.45 -7.06
C GLU A 12 -3.87 10.62 -6.96
N SER A 13 -3.35 10.13 -8.08
CA SER A 13 -2.23 9.17 -8.16
C SER A 13 -0.88 9.74 -7.69
N GLY A 14 -0.72 11.06 -7.65
CA GLY A 14 0.52 11.72 -7.20
C GLY A 14 0.59 12.05 -5.70
N LYS A 15 -0.54 12.01 -4.97
CA LYS A 15 -0.62 12.40 -3.55
C LYS A 15 -1.07 11.26 -2.63
N GLN A 16 -1.63 10.18 -3.17
CA GLN A 16 -2.17 9.10 -2.35
C GLN A 16 -1.13 8.03 -2.05
N LYS A 17 -1.06 7.65 -0.77
CA LYS A 17 -0.18 6.58 -0.30
C LYS A 17 -0.60 5.26 -0.96
N PRO A 18 0.34 4.34 -1.23
CA PRO A 18 0.06 3.11 -1.98
C PRO A 18 -1.03 2.24 -1.34
N HIS A 19 -1.09 2.20 -0.01
CA HIS A 19 -2.16 1.47 0.68
C HIS A 19 -3.56 2.06 0.44
N THR A 20 -3.70 3.38 0.27
CA THR A 20 -5.00 4.02 0.03
C THR A 20 -5.56 3.61 -1.33
N CYS A 21 -4.73 3.68 -2.37
CA CYS A 21 -5.10 3.27 -3.73
C CYS A 21 -5.46 1.78 -3.78
N PHE A 22 -4.65 0.95 -3.11
CA PHE A 22 -4.92 -0.49 -3.00
C PHE A 22 -6.24 -0.78 -2.29
N ILE A 23 -6.55 -0.08 -1.19
CA ILE A 23 -7.82 -0.24 -0.47
C ILE A 23 -9.01 0.14 -1.36
N LYS A 24 -8.94 1.28 -2.08
CA LYS A 24 -10.01 1.70 -2.99
C LYS A 24 -10.29 0.62 -4.04
N HIS A 25 -9.24 0.05 -4.63
CA HIS A 25 -9.37 -1.04 -5.60
C HIS A 25 -10.02 -2.28 -4.97
N GLU A 26 -9.53 -2.72 -3.81
CA GLU A 26 -10.01 -3.93 -3.15
C GLU A 26 -11.44 -3.79 -2.61
N LEU A 27 -11.87 -2.58 -2.25
CA LEU A 27 -13.26 -2.28 -1.92
C LEU A 27 -14.18 -2.43 -3.13
N ARG A 28 -13.76 -2.00 -4.33
CA ARG A 28 -14.51 -2.24 -5.58
C ARG A 28 -14.67 -3.74 -5.87
N GLU A 29 -13.65 -4.52 -5.52
CA GLU A 29 -13.64 -5.99 -5.62
C GLU A 29 -14.38 -6.70 -4.46
N ASN A 30 -15.15 -5.97 -3.65
CA ASN A 30 -15.92 -6.48 -2.49
C ASN A 30 -15.08 -7.29 -1.48
N GLN A 31 -13.80 -6.95 -1.32
CA GLN A 31 -12.90 -7.63 -0.40
C GLN A 31 -13.09 -7.14 1.04
N LYS A 32 -12.75 -8.00 2.01
CA LYS A 32 -12.78 -7.63 3.43
C LYS A 32 -11.45 -7.03 3.86
N ARG A 33 -11.49 -6.05 4.77
CA ARG A 33 -10.30 -5.38 5.35
C ARG A 33 -9.19 -6.33 5.82
N GLY A 34 -9.57 -7.45 6.42
CA GLY A 34 -8.64 -8.47 6.91
C GLY A 34 -7.92 -9.19 5.76
N ASP A 35 -8.68 -9.59 4.75
CA ASP A 35 -8.16 -10.33 3.59
C ASP A 35 -7.29 -9.43 2.70
N THR A 36 -7.70 -8.18 2.50
CA THR A 36 -6.87 -7.19 1.78
C THR A 36 -5.52 -6.98 2.47
N TRP A 37 -5.47 -6.94 3.80
CA TRP A 37 -4.19 -6.84 4.52
C TRP A 37 -3.32 -8.07 4.40
N LYS A 38 -3.93 -9.27 4.45
CA LYS A 38 -3.19 -10.51 4.22
C LYS A 38 -2.56 -10.53 2.83
N LYS A 39 -3.29 -10.09 1.80
CA LYS A 39 -2.74 -9.90 0.44
C LYS A 39 -1.58 -8.90 0.45
N PHE A 40 -1.72 -7.77 1.15
CA PHE A 40 -0.66 -6.78 1.26
C PHE A 40 0.61 -7.34 1.93
N ILE A 41 0.46 -8.15 3.00
CA ILE A 41 1.56 -8.90 3.62
C ILE A 41 2.20 -9.89 2.63
N GLN A 42 1.39 -10.63 1.86
CA GLN A 42 1.89 -11.57 0.87
C GLN A 42 2.72 -10.87 -0.20
N LEU A 43 2.27 -9.73 -0.71
CA LEU A 43 3.05 -8.91 -1.64
C LEU A 43 4.38 -8.46 -1.03
N ALA A 44 4.39 -8.07 0.24
CA ALA A 44 5.63 -7.73 0.96
C ALA A 44 6.57 -8.94 1.18
N ASN A 45 6.04 -10.14 1.40
CA ASN A 45 6.82 -11.37 1.47
C ASN A 45 7.42 -11.76 0.12
N ASN A 46 6.71 -11.51 -0.99
CA ASN A 46 7.20 -11.80 -2.33
C ASN A 46 8.24 -10.77 -2.78
N SER A 47 8.01 -9.50 -2.43
CA SER A 47 8.88 -8.41 -2.81
C SER A 47 10.21 -8.42 -2.04
N VAL A 48 10.19 -8.69 -0.73
CA VAL A 48 11.38 -8.65 0.16
C VAL A 48 12.23 -7.37 0.03
N GLY A 49 11.64 -6.29 -0.47
CA GLY A 49 12.32 -5.02 -0.82
C GLY A 49 13.20 -5.08 -2.07
N LYS A 50 13.36 -6.24 -2.72
CA LYS A 50 14.27 -6.45 -3.86
C LYS A 50 13.55 -6.79 -5.16
N ASN A 51 12.45 -7.52 -5.06
CA ASN A 51 11.61 -7.87 -6.20
C ASN A 51 10.50 -6.83 -6.35
N GLU A 52 10.37 -6.26 -7.53
CA GLU A 52 9.25 -5.39 -7.85
C GLU A 52 7.96 -6.21 -7.83
N VAL A 53 6.93 -5.71 -7.14
CA VAL A 53 5.58 -6.30 -7.17
C VAL A 53 4.58 -5.29 -7.67
N THR A 54 3.52 -5.78 -8.33
CA THR A 54 2.43 -4.92 -8.80
C THR A 54 1.36 -4.85 -7.72
N LEU A 55 1.13 -3.64 -7.21
CA LEU A 55 0.05 -3.33 -6.28
C LEU A 55 -1.17 -2.84 -7.06
N SER A 56 -2.28 -3.57 -6.98
CA SER A 56 -3.52 -3.23 -7.69
C SER A 56 -4.01 -1.83 -7.34
N GLY A 57 -4.35 -1.02 -8.36
CA GLY A 57 -4.77 0.37 -8.18
C GLY A 57 -3.65 1.39 -7.92
N TYR A 58 -2.40 0.96 -7.74
CA TYR A 58 -1.25 1.88 -7.58
C TYR A 58 -0.20 1.70 -8.68
N GLY A 59 0.18 0.45 -8.97
CA GLY A 59 1.25 0.12 -9.90
C GLY A 59 2.40 -0.61 -9.21
N LYS A 60 3.58 -0.52 -9.84
CA LYS A 60 4.80 -1.21 -9.41
C LYS A 60 5.40 -0.59 -8.16
N ILE A 61 5.80 -1.43 -7.20
CA ILE A 61 6.33 -1.00 -5.91
C ILE A 61 7.21 -2.09 -5.28
N TYR A 62 8.14 -1.69 -4.43
CA TYR A 62 8.92 -2.59 -3.58
C TYR A 62 8.34 -2.55 -2.18
N LEU A 63 8.12 -3.73 -1.59
CA LEU A 63 7.53 -3.92 -0.28
C LEU A 63 8.39 -4.84 0.57
N ARG A 64 8.55 -4.54 1.85
CA ARG A 64 9.27 -5.40 2.79
C ARG A 64 8.65 -5.33 4.16
N ARG A 65 8.53 -6.47 4.83
CA ARG A 65 8.04 -6.52 6.21
C ARG A 65 9.13 -6.08 7.18
N VAL A 66 8.74 -5.35 8.22
CA VAL A 66 9.66 -5.03 9.32
C VAL A 66 9.87 -6.27 10.16
N ARG A 67 11.12 -6.70 10.37
CA ARG A 67 11.46 -7.94 11.09
C ARG A 67 10.92 -8.00 12.51
N LYS A 68 10.86 -6.85 13.18
CA LYS A 68 10.38 -6.70 14.56
C LYS A 68 8.87 -6.90 14.67
N ASN A 69 8.09 -6.41 13.70
CA ASN A 69 6.62 -6.48 13.69
C ASN A 69 6.09 -6.83 12.29
N PRO A 70 6.40 -8.03 11.79
CA PRO A 70 6.21 -8.32 10.37
C PRO A 70 4.71 -8.37 10.01
N GLU A 71 3.81 -8.59 10.95
CA GLU A 71 2.34 -8.61 10.71
C GLU A 71 1.69 -7.22 10.72
N LYS A 72 2.36 -6.23 11.29
CA LYS A 72 1.78 -4.90 11.56
C LYS A 72 2.51 -3.79 10.81
N GLU A 73 3.73 -4.02 10.34
CA GLU A 73 4.60 -2.99 9.81
C GLU A 73 5.24 -3.44 8.49
N ILE A 74 4.99 -2.66 7.44
CA ILE A 74 5.48 -2.91 6.08
C ILE A 74 6.12 -1.64 5.57
N LEU A 75 7.37 -1.75 5.14
CA LEU A 75 8.10 -0.72 4.41
C LEU A 75 7.75 -0.80 2.93
N TYR A 76 7.69 0.36 2.28
CA TYR A 76 7.54 0.47 0.84
C TYR A 76 8.50 1.49 0.26
N SER A 77 8.85 1.30 -1.00
CA SER A 77 9.62 2.26 -1.78
C SER A 77 9.33 2.08 -3.27
N HIS A 78 9.67 3.12 -4.04
CA HIS A 78 9.66 3.09 -5.49
C HIS A 78 10.94 2.46 -6.06
N GLU A 79 11.98 2.34 -5.25
CA GLU A 79 13.26 1.75 -5.60
C GLU A 79 13.55 0.51 -4.75
N PRO A 80 14.39 -0.43 -5.23
CA PRO A 80 14.79 -1.58 -4.43
C PRO A 80 15.58 -1.13 -3.19
N PHE A 81 15.30 -1.76 -2.05
CA PHE A 81 15.91 -1.42 -0.77
C PHE A 81 16.21 -2.67 0.06
N ASP A 82 17.31 -2.64 0.80
CA ASP A 82 17.65 -3.68 1.78
C ASP A 82 17.57 -3.13 3.20
N HIS A 83 16.33 -2.90 3.66
CA HIS A 83 16.05 -2.40 5.01
C HIS A 83 14.81 -3.08 5.58
N ASP A 84 14.93 -3.69 6.76
CA ASP A 84 13.88 -4.47 7.43
C ASP A 84 13.55 -3.97 8.84
N LYS A 85 13.92 -2.74 9.18
CA LYS A 85 13.71 -2.14 10.50
C LYS A 85 12.76 -0.94 10.41
N ASP A 86 12.14 -0.58 11.52
CA ASP A 86 11.32 0.64 11.64
C ASP A 86 12.14 1.87 12.05
N GLU A 87 13.46 1.70 12.25
CA GLU A 87 14.40 2.72 12.70
C GLU A 87 15.48 2.98 11.64
N ASN A 88 15.90 4.23 11.48
CA ASN A 88 16.86 4.65 10.44
C ASN A 88 16.41 4.27 9.02
N ILE A 89 15.11 4.49 8.75
CA ILE A 89 14.53 4.24 7.43
C ILE A 89 15.25 5.11 6.40
N PRO A 90 15.80 4.53 5.32
CA PRO A 90 16.53 5.28 4.31
C PRO A 90 15.60 6.25 3.55
N ASP A 91 16.20 7.28 2.96
CA ASP A 91 15.47 8.26 2.15
C ASP A 91 14.78 7.56 0.97
N GLY A 92 13.55 7.98 0.66
CA GLY A 92 12.72 7.31 -0.35
C GLY A 92 12.05 6.01 0.11
N VAL A 93 12.29 5.53 1.34
CA VAL A 93 11.56 4.41 1.95
C VAL A 93 10.57 4.94 2.99
N SER A 94 9.39 4.34 3.04
CA SER A 94 8.30 4.78 3.92
C SER A 94 7.66 3.62 4.63
N LEU A 95 7.21 3.85 5.87
CA LEU A 95 6.58 2.84 6.72
C LEU A 95 5.05 2.92 6.66
N ILE A 96 4.41 1.78 6.46
CA ILE A 96 2.97 1.58 6.60
C ILE A 96 2.71 0.71 7.82
N LYS A 97 2.02 1.30 8.79
CA LYS A 97 1.49 0.59 9.95
C LYS A 97 0.10 0.05 9.65
N ARG A 98 -0.22 -1.12 10.19
CA ARG A 98 -1.57 -1.73 10.14
C ARG A 98 -2.64 -0.75 10.62
N SER A 99 -2.37 -0.02 11.69
CA SER A 99 -3.29 1.00 12.20
C SER A 99 -3.54 2.14 11.20
N ALA A 100 -2.53 2.55 10.43
CA ALA A 100 -2.70 3.56 9.38
C ALA A 100 -3.53 3.00 8.22
N PHE A 101 -3.27 1.74 7.83
CA PHE A 101 -4.07 1.01 6.84
C PHE A 101 -5.54 0.91 7.27
N ASP A 102 -5.80 0.51 8.51
CA ASP A 102 -7.17 0.33 9.04
C ASP A 102 -7.91 1.67 9.11
N LYS A 103 -7.23 2.75 9.52
CA LYS A 103 -7.79 4.10 9.51
C LYS A 103 -8.15 4.55 8.09
N ALA A 104 -7.27 4.30 7.12
CA ALA A 104 -7.54 4.60 5.71
C ALA A 104 -8.77 3.81 5.21
N TRP A 105 -8.86 2.53 5.54
CA TRP A 105 -10.03 1.69 5.21
C TRP A 105 -11.33 2.28 5.74
N THR A 106 -11.39 2.55 7.05
CA THR A 106 -12.60 3.12 7.66
C THR A 106 -12.97 4.46 7.04
N LYS A 107 -11.98 5.32 6.74
CA LYS A 107 -12.23 6.60 6.09
C LYS A 107 -12.82 6.45 4.68
N ILE A 108 -12.34 5.49 3.90
CA ILE A 108 -12.83 5.27 2.52
C ILE A 108 -14.23 4.63 2.54
N VAL A 109 -14.51 3.71 3.46
CA VAL A 109 -15.83 3.07 3.57
C VAL A 109 -16.91 4.01 4.12
N GLN A 110 -16.53 5.02 4.89
CA GLN A 110 -17.45 6.02 5.44
C GLN A 110 -17.69 7.23 4.51
N GLN A 111 -17.00 7.30 3.37
CA GLN A 111 -17.21 8.32 2.32
C GLN A 111 -18.30 7.87 1.35
#